data_AF-A0A351CJP7-F1
#
_entry.id   AF-A0A351CJP7-F1
#
_cell.length_a   1.000
_cell.length_b   1.000
_cell.length_c   1.000
_cell.angle_alpha   90.00
_cell.angle_beta   90.00
_cell.angle_gamma   90.00
#
_symmetry.space_group_name_H-M   'P 1'
#
loop_
_entity.id
_entity.type
_entity.pdbx_description
1 polymer ?
#
loop_
_entity_poly.entity_id
_entity_poly.type
_entity_poly.pdbx_seq_one_letter_code
_entity_poly.pdbx_strand_id
1 'polypeptide(L)'
;IDSIGSIANYFYKHYWQKDASIAIKVRPSKEYTLLAKKSINKPTKTAKTWRENDVNIDSRISNETKIAFVLLENEDETNNETWATFWNFYVLTRYNHDNRYAMAVFQLANKIKQQFNLNHSNTNETSTK
;
A
#
# COMPACT_ATOMS: atom_id res chain seq x y z
N ILE A 1 9.05 20.53 19.65
CA ILE A 1 8.08 19.75 18.84
C ILE A 1 8.87 18.64 18.18
N ASP A 2 8.57 17.40 18.50
CA ASP A 2 9.22 16.20 17.96
C ASP A 2 8.72 15.93 16.52
N SER A 3 9.65 15.65 15.61
CA SER A 3 9.37 15.30 14.21
C SER A 3 8.46 14.07 14.11
N ILE A 4 8.63 13.09 15.00
CA ILE A 4 7.79 11.87 15.02
C ILE A 4 6.33 12.25 15.34
N GLY A 5 6.12 13.02 16.40
CA GLY A 5 4.79 13.48 16.80
C GLY A 5 4.09 14.33 15.74
N SER A 6 4.86 15.15 15.02
CA SER A 6 4.34 16.01 13.96
C SER A 6 3.85 15.20 12.76
N ILE A 7 4.61 14.19 12.34
CA ILE A 7 4.25 13.29 11.23
C ILE A 7 3.02 12.44 11.61
N ALA A 8 2.99 11.91 12.83
CA ALA A 8 1.86 11.13 13.33
C ALA A 8 0.55 11.95 13.34
N ASN A 9 0.62 13.19 13.84
CA ASN A 9 -0.53 14.11 13.84
C ASN A 9 -0.99 14.47 12.42
N TYR A 10 -0.04 14.63 11.48
CA TYR A 10 -0.38 14.89 10.08
C TYR A 10 -1.20 13.74 9.47
N PHE A 11 -0.78 12.48 9.67
CA PHE A 11 -1.52 11.32 9.19
C PHE A 11 -2.87 11.16 9.89
N TYR A 12 -2.96 11.43 11.19
CA TYR A 12 -4.24 11.44 11.91
C TYR A 12 -5.23 12.45 11.31
N LYS A 13 -4.80 13.70 11.07
CA LYS A 13 -5.62 14.74 10.42
C LYS A 13 -6.07 14.39 9.01
N HIS A 14 -5.33 13.52 8.32
CA HIS A 14 -5.68 13.00 7.00
C HIS A 14 -6.41 11.65 7.04
N TYR A 15 -6.97 11.29 8.21
CA TYR A 15 -7.80 10.11 8.41
C TYR A 15 -7.08 8.78 8.20
N TRP A 16 -5.82 8.69 8.63
CA TRP A 16 -5.12 7.40 8.68
C TRP A 16 -5.92 6.36 9.47
N GLN A 17 -6.05 5.16 8.92
CA GLN A 17 -6.73 4.04 9.54
C GLN A 17 -5.69 3.12 10.20
N LYS A 18 -5.69 3.06 11.53
CA LYS A 18 -4.76 2.21 12.27
C LYS A 18 -4.93 0.74 11.84
N ASP A 19 -3.80 0.05 11.64
CA ASP A 19 -3.70 -1.38 11.29
C ASP A 19 -4.37 -1.79 9.95
N ALA A 20 -4.89 -0.84 9.17
CA ALA A 20 -5.48 -1.12 7.87
C ALA A 20 -4.42 -1.35 6.78
N SER A 21 -4.78 -2.14 5.76
CA SER A 21 -3.94 -2.39 4.60
C SER A 21 -3.59 -1.10 3.85
N ILE A 22 -2.39 -1.06 3.26
CA ILE A 22 -1.87 0.11 2.53
C ILE A 22 -1.88 -0.19 1.03
N ALA A 23 -1.15 -1.23 0.61
CA ALA A 23 -1.15 -1.71 -0.76
C ALA A 23 -0.86 -3.22 -0.83
N ILE A 24 -1.35 -3.89 -1.87
CA ILE A 24 -1.09 -5.30 -2.18
C ILE A 24 -0.67 -5.38 -3.65
N LYS A 25 0.39 -6.14 -3.93
CA LYS A 25 0.84 -6.40 -5.30
C LYS A 25 -0.17 -7.33 -5.97
N VAL A 26 -0.68 -6.93 -7.13
CA VAL A 26 -1.57 -7.81 -7.92
C VAL A 26 -0.74 -8.65 -8.88
N ARG A 27 -1.29 -9.78 -9.30
CA ARG A 27 -0.68 -10.58 -10.37
C ARG A 27 -0.74 -9.77 -11.68
N PRO A 28 0.30 -9.79 -12.51
CA PRO A 28 0.25 -9.16 -13.82
C PRO A 28 -0.94 -9.67 -14.63
N SER A 29 -1.83 -8.78 -15.05
CA SER A 29 -2.95 -9.08 -15.94
C SER A 29 -3.31 -7.85 -16.76
N LYS A 30 -3.82 -8.07 -17.98
CA LYS A 30 -4.27 -6.97 -18.85
C LYS A 30 -5.38 -6.14 -18.19
N GLU A 31 -6.27 -6.80 -17.47
CA GLU A 31 -7.35 -6.17 -16.71
C GLU A 31 -6.82 -5.14 -15.72
N TYR A 32 -5.87 -5.52 -14.85
CA TYR A 32 -5.33 -4.60 -13.85
C TYR A 32 -4.58 -3.44 -14.49
N THR A 33 -3.79 -3.70 -15.53
CA THR A 33 -3.05 -2.66 -16.24
C THR A 33 -3.98 -1.61 -16.86
N LEU A 34 -5.14 -2.03 -17.39
CA LEU A 34 -6.13 -1.10 -17.97
C LEU A 34 -6.85 -0.27 -16.90
N LEU A 35 -7.02 -0.81 -15.69
CA LEU A 35 -7.65 -0.12 -14.57
C LEU A 35 -6.70 0.80 -13.80
N ALA A 36 -5.40 0.51 -13.87
CA ALA A 36 -4.37 1.19 -13.13
C ALA A 36 -4.12 2.61 -13.66
N LYS A 37 -3.89 3.54 -12.73
CA LYS A 37 -3.55 4.93 -13.06
C LYS A 37 -2.13 5.26 -12.65
N LYS A 38 -1.43 6.02 -13.50
CA LYS A 38 -0.12 6.64 -13.19
C LYS A 38 -0.29 7.78 -12.19
N SER A 39 -1.35 8.56 -12.33
CA SER A 39 -1.72 9.64 -11.41
C SER A 39 -2.31 9.11 -10.11
N ILE A 40 -2.38 9.96 -9.09
CA ILE A 40 -2.97 9.60 -7.80
C ILE A 40 -4.41 9.15 -7.99
N ASN A 41 -4.70 7.97 -7.44
CA ASN A 41 -5.99 7.33 -7.58
C ASN A 41 -6.59 7.11 -6.19
N LYS A 42 -7.61 7.90 -5.84
CA LYS A 42 -8.31 7.76 -4.57
C LYS A 42 -9.17 6.48 -4.59
N PRO A 43 -9.08 5.58 -3.59
CA PRO A 43 -9.91 4.39 -3.53
C PRO A 43 -11.35 4.77 -3.23
N THR A 44 -12.20 4.71 -4.26
CA THR A 44 -13.62 5.11 -4.19
C THR A 44 -14.57 3.96 -4.46
N LYS A 45 -14.19 3.01 -5.33
CA LYS A 45 -14.95 1.81 -5.66
C LYS A 45 -14.68 0.70 -4.65
N THR A 46 -15.72 -0.02 -4.27
CA THR A 46 -15.64 -1.14 -3.32
C THR A 46 -15.16 -2.42 -4.00
N ALA A 47 -14.62 -3.36 -3.23
CA ALA A 47 -14.24 -4.69 -3.71
C ALA A 47 -15.43 -5.42 -4.35
N LYS A 48 -16.64 -5.27 -3.79
CA LYS A 48 -17.88 -5.77 -4.39
C LYS A 48 -18.09 -5.22 -5.80
N THR A 49 -18.02 -3.90 -5.96
CA THR A 49 -18.17 -3.24 -7.27
C THR A 49 -17.15 -3.77 -8.28
N TRP A 50 -15.91 -3.99 -7.87
CA TRP A 50 -14.89 -4.54 -8.76
C TRP A 50 -15.20 -5.98 -9.20
N ARG A 51 -15.62 -6.84 -8.26
CA ARG A 51 -16.02 -8.23 -8.57
C ARG A 51 -17.24 -8.30 -9.49
N GLU A 52 -18.21 -7.40 -9.31
CA GLU A 52 -19.39 -7.27 -10.18
C GLU A 52 -19.04 -6.78 -11.60
N ASN A 53 -17.82 -6.26 -11.80
CA ASN A 53 -17.26 -5.89 -13.11
C ASN A 53 -16.16 -6.86 -13.55
N ASP A 54 -16.26 -8.13 -13.11
CA ASP A 54 -15.39 -9.25 -13.45
C ASP A 54 -13.92 -9.13 -13.00
N VAL A 55 -13.59 -8.17 -12.14
CA VAL A 55 -12.24 -8.01 -11.59
C VAL A 55 -11.96 -9.00 -10.48
N ASN A 56 -10.87 -9.75 -10.61
CA ASN A 56 -10.50 -10.83 -9.70
C ASN A 56 -9.89 -10.34 -8.36
N ILE A 57 -10.72 -9.70 -7.51
CA ILE A 57 -10.31 -9.28 -6.18
C ILE A 57 -10.32 -10.45 -5.21
N ASP A 58 -9.17 -10.72 -4.57
CA ASP A 58 -8.99 -11.73 -3.53
C ASP A 58 -10.18 -11.78 -2.55
N SER A 59 -10.79 -12.95 -2.38
CA SER A 59 -12.02 -13.14 -1.59
C SER A 59 -11.85 -12.80 -0.10
N ARG A 60 -10.62 -12.75 0.40
CA ARG A 60 -10.31 -12.33 1.77
C ARG A 60 -10.50 -10.84 2.01
N ILE A 61 -10.53 -10.03 0.94
CA ILE A 61 -10.83 -8.60 1.03
C ILE A 61 -12.35 -8.42 1.15
N SER A 62 -12.82 -7.82 2.24
CA SER A 62 -14.27 -7.62 2.46
C SER A 62 -14.88 -6.77 1.34
N ASN A 63 -16.15 -7.03 1.04
CA ASN A 63 -16.90 -6.39 -0.03
C ASN A 63 -16.94 -4.86 0.09
N GLU A 64 -16.90 -4.32 1.30
CA GLU A 64 -17.00 -2.91 1.64
C GLU A 64 -15.67 -2.16 1.45
N THR A 65 -14.56 -2.91 1.33
CA THR A 65 -13.22 -2.34 1.23
C THR A 65 -13.09 -1.56 -0.07
N LYS A 66 -12.69 -0.28 0.01
CA LYS A 66 -12.44 0.54 -1.17
C LYS A 66 -11.04 0.30 -1.70
N ILE A 67 -10.94 0.12 -3.01
CA ILE A 67 -9.70 -0.22 -3.71
C ILE A 67 -9.54 0.72 -4.92
N ALA A 68 -8.31 1.18 -5.13
CA ALA A 68 -7.86 1.79 -6.38
C ALA A 68 -6.69 0.99 -6.96
N PHE A 69 -6.49 1.06 -8.27
CA PHE A 69 -5.32 0.50 -8.94
C PHE A 69 -4.37 1.61 -9.34
N VAL A 70 -3.09 1.41 -9.01
CA VAL A 70 -1.99 2.33 -9.34
C VAL A 70 -0.97 1.59 -10.19
N LEU A 71 -0.50 2.27 -11.23
CA LEU A 71 0.60 1.82 -12.08
C LEU A 71 1.88 2.51 -11.60
N LEU A 72 2.88 1.72 -11.27
CA LEU A 72 4.24 2.20 -10.99
C LEU A 72 5.12 1.90 -12.19
N GLU A 73 5.62 2.97 -12.79
CA GLU A 73 6.52 2.88 -13.92
C GLU A 73 7.95 2.67 -13.44
N ASN A 74 8.61 1.69 -14.06
CA ASN A 74 10.03 1.45 -13.90
C ASN A 74 10.79 1.98 -15.13
N GLU A 75 12.11 2.08 -15.02
CA GLU A 75 12.97 2.51 -16.15
C GLU A 75 12.79 1.60 -17.37
N ASP A 76 12.57 0.31 -17.13
CA ASP A 76 12.14 -0.67 -18.12
C ASP A 76 10.63 -0.88 -18.01
N GLU A 77 9.89 -0.47 -19.04
CA GLU A 77 8.43 -0.56 -19.10
C GLU A 77 7.92 -2.00 -18.99
N THR A 78 8.74 -3.00 -19.36
CA THR A 78 8.38 -4.42 -19.20
C THR A 78 8.26 -4.83 -17.73
N ASN A 79 8.85 -4.04 -16.82
CA ASN A 79 8.82 -4.26 -15.39
C ASN A 79 7.78 -3.39 -14.66
N ASN A 80 6.90 -2.69 -15.38
CA ASN A 80 5.86 -1.88 -14.73
C ASN A 80 4.99 -2.73 -13.80
N GLU A 81 4.74 -2.20 -12.60
CA GLU A 81 3.99 -2.91 -11.57
C GLU A 81 2.62 -2.29 -11.36
N THR A 82 1.58 -3.13 -11.35
CA THR A 82 0.27 -2.70 -10.87
C THR A 82 0.07 -3.12 -9.42
N TRP A 83 -0.50 -2.20 -8.64
CA TRP A 83 -0.79 -2.39 -7.22
C TRP A 83 -2.25 -2.08 -6.93
N ALA A 84 -2.90 -2.94 -6.14
CA ALA A 84 -4.14 -2.61 -5.46
C ALA A 84 -3.79 -1.75 -4.23
N THR A 85 -4.36 -0.57 -4.16
CA THR A 85 -4.06 0.45 -3.14
C THR A 85 -5.32 0.79 -2.35
N PHE A 86 -5.13 1.05 -1.06
CA PHE A 86 -6.20 1.30 -0.09
C PHE A 86 -6.11 2.73 0.46
N TRP A 87 -7.02 3.07 1.37
CA TRP A 87 -7.14 4.43 1.91
C TRP A 87 -5.81 4.96 2.45
N ASN A 88 -5.08 4.17 3.21
CA ASN A 88 -3.80 4.60 3.79
C ASN A 88 -2.71 4.89 2.73
N PHE A 89 -2.72 4.21 1.58
CA PHE A 89 -1.82 4.58 0.48
C PHE A 89 -2.16 5.97 -0.07
N TYR A 90 -3.46 6.27 -0.22
CA TYR A 90 -3.90 7.62 -0.57
C TYR A 90 -3.54 8.66 0.51
N VAL A 91 -3.50 8.28 1.80
CA VAL A 91 -3.01 9.17 2.87
C VAL A 91 -1.52 9.48 2.72
N LEU A 92 -0.68 8.50 2.35
CA LEU A 92 0.74 8.74 2.08
C LEU A 92 0.93 9.76 0.95
N THR A 93 0.10 9.72 -0.09
CA THR A 93 0.18 10.70 -1.19
C THR A 93 -0.30 12.10 -0.81
N ARG A 94 -0.92 12.28 0.37
CA ARG A 94 -1.22 13.62 0.89
C ARG A 94 0.04 14.34 1.35
N TYR A 95 1.00 13.59 1.90
CA TYR A 95 2.27 14.13 2.34
C TYR A 95 3.13 14.60 1.15
N ASN A 96 3.16 13.81 0.08
CA ASN A 96 3.75 14.17 -1.21
C ASN A 96 2.92 13.55 -2.34
N HIS A 97 2.50 14.38 -3.29
CA HIS A 97 1.56 14.05 -4.36
C HIS A 97 2.20 13.21 -5.50
N ASP A 98 2.89 12.12 -5.15
CA ASP A 98 3.50 11.14 -6.06
C ASP A 98 3.26 9.69 -5.56
N ASN A 99 2.76 8.83 -6.44
CA ASN A 99 2.54 7.40 -6.16
C ASN A 99 3.85 6.64 -5.89
N ARG A 100 4.95 6.99 -6.56
CA ARG A 100 6.28 6.40 -6.33
C ARG A 100 6.81 6.77 -4.95
N TYR A 101 6.60 8.01 -4.51
CA TYR A 101 6.93 8.41 -3.14
C TYR A 101 6.16 7.56 -2.12
N ALA A 102 4.84 7.45 -2.26
CA ALA A 102 4.02 6.65 -1.35
C ALA A 102 4.43 5.17 -1.33
N MET A 103 4.76 4.60 -2.49
CA MET A 103 5.25 3.22 -2.57
C MET A 103 6.63 3.08 -1.92
N ALA A 104 7.56 4.00 -2.16
CA ALA A 104 8.89 3.96 -1.57
C ALA A 104 8.82 4.01 -0.03
N VAL A 105 7.99 4.90 0.52
CA VAL A 105 7.73 4.97 1.98
C VAL A 105 7.17 3.66 2.51
N PHE A 106 6.15 3.10 1.84
CA PHE A 106 5.53 1.83 2.25
C PHE A 106 6.52 0.67 2.22
N GLN A 107 7.25 0.50 1.11
CA GLN A 107 8.23 -0.58 0.94
C GLN A 107 9.39 -0.45 1.92
N LEU A 108 9.91 0.76 2.14
CA LEU A 108 10.98 1.01 3.11
C LEU A 108 10.51 0.69 4.53
N ALA A 109 9.32 1.14 4.92
CA ALA A 109 8.77 0.86 6.25
C ALA A 109 8.60 -0.65 6.48
N ASN A 110 8.13 -1.40 5.48
CA ASN A 110 8.04 -2.86 5.56
C ASN A 110 9.41 -3.53 5.70
N LYS A 111 10.42 -3.09 4.93
CA LYS A 111 11.79 -3.62 5.04
C LYS A 111 12.40 -3.34 6.41
N ILE A 112 12.23 -2.13 6.95
CA ILE A 112 12.68 -1.77 8.29
C ILE A 112 11.99 -2.64 9.34
N LYS A 113 10.66 -2.79 9.28
CA LYS A 113 9.89 -3.64 10.20
C LYS A 113 10.33 -5.10 10.13
N GLN A 114 10.55 -5.63 8.92
CA GLN A 114 11.04 -6.99 8.73
C GLN A 114 12.43 -7.18 9.35
N GLN A 115 13.36 -6.28 9.05
CA GLN A 115 14.72 -6.34 9.61
C GLN A 115 14.71 -6.22 11.14
N PHE A 116 13.90 -5.32 11.67
CA PHE A 116 13.71 -5.16 13.12
C PHE A 116 13.24 -6.48 13.74
N ASN A 117 12.19 -7.10 13.19
CA ASN A 117 11.66 -8.36 13.70
C ASN A 117 12.70 -9.50 13.63
N LEU A 118 13.44 -9.62 12.52
CA LEU A 118 14.49 -10.63 12.36
C LEU A 118 15.58 -10.50 13.44
N ASN A 119 16.03 -9.28 13.71
CA ASN A 119 17.04 -9.03 14.73
C ASN A 119 16.58 -9.41 16.14
N HIS A 120 15.29 -9.21 16.45
CA HIS A 120 14.70 -9.49 17.77
C HIS A 120 14.29 -10.96 17.94
N SER A 121 13.97 -11.68 16.86
CA SER A 121 13.77 -13.13 16.92
C SER A 121 15.08 -13.87 17.20
N ASN A 122 16.19 -13.44 16.56
CA ASN A 122 17.50 -14.08 16.72
C ASN A 122 18.12 -13.87 18.10
N THR A 123 17.82 -12.76 18.79
CA THR A 123 18.32 -12.49 20.16
C THR A 123 17.63 -13.37 21.20
N ASN A 124 16.36 -13.75 20.97
CA ASN A 124 15.63 -14.62 21.88
C ASN A 124 16.10 -16.08 21.81
N GLU A 125 16.62 -16.55 20.67
CA GLU A 125 17.18 -17.90 20.54
C GLU A 125 18.59 -18.04 21.15
N THR A 126 19.37 -16.95 21.20
CA THR A 126 20.74 -16.98 21.76
C THR A 126 20.80 -16.84 23.28
N SER A 127 19.72 -16.44 23.96
CA SER A 127 19.63 -16.38 25.44
C SER A 127 19.14 -17.69 26.10
N THR A 128 18.90 -18.74 25.33
CA THR A 128 18.44 -20.06 25.81
C THR A 128 19.46 -21.19 25.68
N LYS A 129 20.75 -20.87 25.53
CA LYS A 129 21.84 -21.86 25.61
C LYS A 129 22.81 -21.53 26.72
#